data_AF-A0A7K5W4V1-F1
#
_entry.id   AF-A0A7K5W4V1-F1
#
_cell.length_a   1.000
_cell.length_b   1.000
_cell.length_c   1.000
_cell.angle_alpha   90.00
_cell.angle_beta   90.00
_cell.angle_gamma   90.00
#
_symmetry.space_group_name_H-M   'P 1'
#
loop_
_entity.id
_entity.type
_entity.pdbx_description
1 polymer ?
#
loop_
_entity_poly.entity_id
_entity_poly.type
_entity_poly.pdbx_seq_one_letter_code
_entity_poly.pdbx_strand_id
1 'polypeptide(L)'
;SRLRKLGMMLSSCCCQSPLALIDVKGFEPKDVTVVMKDGKVTVSAERKEEHNTCMGKTCSYRKYTKQFCLPPGCEKEVTYSV
;
A
#
# COMPACT_ATOMS: atom_id res chain seq x y z
N SER A 1 -7.18 47.63 22.01
CA SER A 1 -6.17 47.45 20.93
C SER A 1 -6.35 46.08 20.31
N ARG A 2 -6.29 46.02 18.98
CA ARG A 2 -6.84 44.97 18.11
C ARG A 2 -6.21 43.59 18.29
N LEU A 3 -7.07 42.56 18.34
CA LEU A 3 -6.75 41.13 18.19
C LEU A 3 -5.87 40.89 16.96
N ARG A 4 -4.76 40.16 17.13
CA ARG A 4 -4.04 39.51 16.03
C ARG A 4 -3.87 38.05 16.37
N LYS A 5 -4.94 37.29 16.12
CA LYS A 5 -4.90 35.83 16.00
C LYS A 5 -4.04 35.55 14.77
N LEU A 6 -2.78 35.15 14.96
CA LEU A 6 -1.96 34.63 13.87
C LEU A 6 -2.60 33.32 13.42
N GLY A 7 -3.50 33.41 12.44
CA GLY A 7 -3.88 32.27 11.64
C GLY A 7 -2.63 31.82 10.89
N MET A 8 -2.00 30.76 11.35
CA MET A 8 -1.06 30.00 10.53
C MET A 8 -1.85 29.47 9.33
N MET A 9 -1.81 30.21 8.24
CA MET A 9 -2.11 29.64 6.94
C MET A 9 -0.98 28.66 6.65
N LEU A 10 -1.23 27.37 6.91
CA LEU A 10 -0.40 26.31 6.38
C LEU A 10 -0.55 26.39 4.86
N SER A 11 0.36 27.09 4.21
CA SER A 11 0.58 26.97 2.79
C SER A 11 0.83 25.49 2.53
N SER A 12 -0.16 24.82 1.95
CA SER A 12 -0.08 23.45 1.50
C SER A 12 0.94 23.38 0.37
N CYS A 13 2.23 23.37 0.71
CA CYS A 13 3.21 22.77 -0.17
C CYS A 13 2.89 21.28 -0.18
N CYS A 14 2.11 20.85 -1.18
CA CYS A 14 1.80 19.46 -1.42
C CYS A 14 3.08 18.74 -1.87
N CYS A 15 4.06 18.62 -0.98
CA CYS A 15 5.12 17.65 -1.12
C CYS A 15 4.41 16.30 -1.04
N GLN A 16 3.96 15.77 -2.18
CA GLN A 16 3.32 14.46 -2.28
C GLN A 16 4.40 13.40 -2.05
N SER A 17 4.91 13.32 -0.82
CA SER A 17 5.78 12.23 -0.40
C SER A 17 4.91 10.99 -0.16
N PRO A 18 5.32 9.81 -0.65
CA PRO A 18 4.56 8.58 -0.45
C PRO A 18 4.47 8.26 1.05
N LEU A 19 3.28 7.84 1.51
CA LEU A 19 3.06 7.43 2.91
C LEU A 19 3.83 6.16 3.27
N ALA A 20 4.04 5.28 2.30
CA ALA A 20 4.78 4.04 2.47
C ALA A 20 5.40 3.61 1.13
N LEU A 21 6.59 3.02 1.21
CA LEU A 21 7.19 2.22 0.14
C LEU A 21 7.22 0.76 0.62
N ILE A 22 6.71 -0.15 -0.21
CA ILE A 22 6.59 -1.56 0.13
C ILE A 22 7.26 -2.38 -0.95
N ASP A 23 8.27 -3.15 -0.57
CA ASP A 23 8.90 -4.14 -1.43
C ASP A 23 8.10 -5.46 -1.38
N VAL A 24 7.59 -5.88 -2.54
CA VAL A 24 6.86 -7.13 -2.75
C VAL A 24 7.65 -8.08 -3.67
N LYS A 25 8.99 -8.05 -3.58
CA LYS A 25 9.88 -8.92 -4.37
C LYS A 25 9.45 -10.38 -4.34
N GLY A 26 9.39 -11.00 -5.52
CA GLY A 26 9.02 -12.40 -5.69
C GLY A 26 7.53 -12.63 -6.01
N PHE A 27 6.71 -11.59 -6.00
CA PHE A 27 5.32 -11.64 -6.46
C PHE A 27 5.18 -10.95 -7.82
N GLU A 28 4.32 -11.46 -8.69
CA GLU A 28 3.97 -10.76 -9.92
C GLU A 28 2.97 -9.64 -9.60
N PRO A 29 2.92 -8.54 -10.38
CA PRO A 29 1.96 -7.46 -10.12
C PRO A 29 0.50 -7.92 -10.01
N LYS A 30 0.12 -8.97 -10.74
CA LYS A 30 -1.22 -9.57 -10.72
C LYS A 30 -1.54 -10.32 -9.41
N ASP A 31 -0.51 -10.73 -8.67
CA ASP A 31 -0.63 -11.45 -7.41
C ASP A 31 -0.76 -10.47 -6.22
N VAL A 32 -0.56 -9.17 -6.46
CA VAL A 32 -0.61 -8.12 -5.45
C VAL A 32 -2.00 -7.49 -5.42
N THR A 33 -2.53 -7.31 -4.21
CA THR A 33 -3.82 -6.66 -3.96
C THR A 33 -3.62 -5.52 -2.97
N VAL A 34 -4.19 -4.35 -3.28
CA VAL A 34 -4.22 -3.20 -2.39
C VAL A 34 -5.67 -2.88 -2.05
N VAL A 35 -6.01 -2.93 -0.78
CA VAL A 35 -7.37 -2.65 -0.29
C VAL A 35 -7.32 -1.47 0.66
N MET A 36 -8.16 -0.47 0.41
CA MET A 36 -8.42 0.61 1.36
C MET A 36 -9.77 0.37 2.04
N LYS A 37 -9.76 0.26 3.37
CA LYS A 37 -10.97 0.05 4.17
C LYS A 37 -10.77 0.65 5.56
N ASP A 38 -11.79 1.33 6.09
CA ASP A 38 -11.82 1.88 7.45
C ASP A 38 -10.59 2.76 7.80
N GLY A 39 -10.18 3.61 6.86
CA GLY A 39 -9.00 4.48 7.02
C GLY A 39 -7.65 3.73 7.04
N LYS A 40 -7.61 2.48 6.59
CA LYS A 40 -6.41 1.65 6.52
C LYS A 40 -6.16 1.15 5.11
N VAL A 41 -4.89 1.11 4.73
CA VAL A 41 -4.44 0.44 3.51
C VAL A 41 -3.87 -0.92 3.90
N THR A 42 -4.33 -1.96 3.23
CA THR A 42 -3.78 -3.31 3.33
C THR A 42 -3.19 -3.70 1.98
N VAL A 43 -1.90 -4.02 1.96
CA VAL A 43 -1.20 -4.57 0.81
C VAL A 43 -0.95 -6.05 1.08
N SER A 44 -1.48 -6.91 0.22
CA SER A 44 -1.29 -8.35 0.29
C SER A 44 -0.76 -8.87 -1.04
N ALA A 45 0.02 -9.94 -1.00
CA ALA A 45 0.42 -10.66 -2.19
C ALA A 45 0.37 -12.16 -1.91
N GLU A 46 -0.19 -12.95 -2.81
CA GLU A 46 -0.32 -14.40 -2.65
C GLU A 46 0.05 -15.13 -3.93
N ARG A 47 0.92 -16.13 -3.83
CA ARG A 47 1.38 -16.90 -4.99
C ARG A 47 1.49 -18.38 -4.64
N LYS A 48 0.94 -19.21 -5.52
CA LYS A 48 1.12 -20.67 -5.51
C LYS A 48 1.87 -21.06 -6.78
N GLU A 49 2.97 -21.80 -6.64
CA GLU A 49 3.73 -22.33 -7.77
C GLU A 49 3.81 -23.85 -7.69
N GLU A 50 3.49 -24.50 -8.80
CA GLU A 50 3.69 -25.93 -8.98
C GLU A 50 4.91 -26.16 -9.88
N HIS A 51 5.83 -26.96 -9.38
CA HIS A 51 7.08 -27.29 -10.07
C HIS A 51 7.13 -28.80 -10.33
N ASN A 52 7.39 -29.18 -11.56
CA ASN A 52 7.69 -30.58 -11.91
C ASN A 52 9.19 -30.80 -11.74
N THR A 53 9.56 -31.75 -10.88
CA THR A 53 10.95 -32.16 -10.65
C THR A 53 11.14 -33.61 -11.10
N CYS A 54 12.39 -34.06 -11.22
CA CYS A 54 12.69 -35.47 -11.48
C CYS A 54 12.16 -36.41 -10.38
N MET A 55 11.85 -35.89 -9.18
CA MET A 55 11.30 -36.63 -8.04
C MET A 55 9.78 -36.51 -7.91
N GLY A 56 9.10 -35.81 -8.83
CA GLY A 56 7.65 -35.62 -8.82
C GLY A 56 7.23 -34.14 -8.77
N LYS A 57 5.95 -33.91 -8.46
CA LYS A 57 5.36 -32.58 -8.38
C LYS A 57 5.57 -31.97 -6.99
N THR A 58 6.13 -30.77 -6.94
CA THR A 58 6.26 -29.98 -5.72
C THR A 58 5.39 -28.74 -5.81
N CYS A 59 4.76 -28.35 -4.71
CA CYS A 59 3.95 -27.14 -4.62
C CYS A 59 4.57 -26.21 -3.57
N SER A 60 4.79 -24.95 -3.95
CA SER A 60 5.19 -23.90 -3.01
C SER A 60 4.10 -22.83 -2.93
N TYR A 61 3.87 -22.31 -1.72
CA TYR A 61 2.94 -21.23 -1.47
C TYR A 61 3.65 -20.13 -0.68
N ARG A 62 3.43 -18.88 -1.09
CA ARG A 62 3.98 -17.70 -0.42
C ARG A 62 2.88 -16.66 -0.26
N LYS A 63 2.87 -16.01 0.91
CA LYS A 63 1.95 -14.93 1.24
C LYS A 63 2.70 -13.78 1.90
N TYR A 64 2.34 -12.56 1.51
CA TYR A 64 2.76 -11.31 2.12
C TYR A 64 1.50 -10.54 2.55
N THR A 65 1.56 -9.85 3.70
CA THR A 65 0.50 -8.91 4.11
C THR A 65 1.10 -7.82 4.98
N LYS A 66 0.80 -6.56 4.66
CA LYS A 66 1.18 -5.39 5.45
C LYS A 66 0.03 -4.39 5.48
N GLN A 67 -0.18 -3.76 6.62
CA GLN A 67 -1.25 -2.79 6.84
C GLN A 67 -0.69 -1.49 7.43
N PHE A 68 -1.24 -0.36 7.02
CA PHE A 68 -0.93 0.95 7.60
C PHE A 68 -2.16 1.87 7.62
N CYS A 69 -2.19 2.79 8.58
CA CYS A 69 -3.27 3.76 8.72
C CYS A 69 -3.03 4.96 7.81
N LEU A 70 -4.11 5.48 7.24
CA LEU A 70 -4.09 6.74 6.50
C LEU A 70 -4.24 7.92 7.45
N PRO A 71 -3.68 9.09 7.09
CA PRO A 71 -4.06 10.34 7.70
C PRO A 71 -5.56 10.62 7.54
N PRO A 72 -6.17 11.39 8.45
CA PRO A 72 -7.56 11.82 8.32
C PRO A 72 -7.81 12.54 6.99
N GLY A 73 -8.90 12.19 6.28
CA GLY A 73 -9.31 12.86 5.03
C GLY A 73 -8.80 12.23 3.72
N CYS A 74 -8.02 11.14 3.77
CA CYS A 74 -7.46 10.45 2.59
C CYS A 74 -8.35 9.32 2.00
N GLU A 75 -9.68 9.40 2.12
CA GLU A 75 -10.53 8.21 1.95
C GLU A 75 -10.87 7.79 0.50
N LYS A 76 -10.47 8.52 -0.56
CA LYS A 76 -11.25 8.49 -1.81
C LYS A 76 -10.58 8.13 -3.13
N GLU A 77 -9.31 7.77 -3.21
CA GLU A 77 -8.75 7.36 -4.53
C GLU A 77 -7.64 6.32 -4.44
N VAL A 78 -7.85 5.16 -5.10
CA VAL A 78 -6.78 4.19 -5.42
C VAL A 78 -6.45 4.37 -6.89
N THR A 79 -5.23 4.80 -7.20
CA THR A 79 -4.73 4.90 -8.58
C THR A 79 -3.64 3.85 -8.79
N TYR A 80 -3.74 3.08 -9.88
CA TYR A 80 -2.72 2.13 -10.30
C TYR A 80 -1.96 2.72 -11.49
N SER A 81 -0.64 2.82 -11.39
CA SER A 81 0.26 3.22 -12.47
C SER A 81 1.24 2.09 -12.79
N VAL A 82 1.49 1.85 -14.08
CA VAL A 82 2.44 0.84 -14.61
C VAL A 82 3.81 1.43 -14.80
#